data_AF-A0A5K0XL33-F1
#
_entry.id   AF-A0A5K0XL33-F1
#
_cell.length_a   1.000
_cell.length_b   1.000
_cell.length_c   1.000
_cell.angle_alpha   90.00
_cell.angle_beta   90.00
_cell.angle_gamma   90.00
#
_symmetry.space_group_name_H-M   'P 1'
#
loop_
_entity.id
_entity.type
_entity.pdbx_description
1 polymer ?
#
loop_
_entity_poly.entity_id
_entity_poly.type
_entity_poly.pdbx_seq_one_letter_code
_entity_poly.pdbx_strand_id
1 'polypeptide(L)' 'PMSMVLPGVVGFKLVGKLRNGVTATDLVLTVTQILRKHGVVGKFVEFY' A
#
# COMPACT_ATOMS: atom_id res chain seq x y z
N PRO A 1 8.51 0.85 -27.99
CA PRO A 1 9.05 1.03 -26.61
C PRO A 1 8.17 2.00 -25.81
N MET A 2 7.55 1.55 -24.71
CA MET A 2 6.93 2.48 -23.75
C MET A 2 8.05 3.09 -22.90
N SER A 3 8.21 4.41 -23.00
CA SER A 3 9.12 5.15 -22.13
C SER A 3 8.38 5.43 -20.82
N MET A 4 8.90 4.91 -19.71
CA MET A 4 8.39 5.18 -18.37
C MET A 4 9.51 5.79 -17.55
N VAL A 5 9.23 6.91 -16.88
CA VAL A 5 10.14 7.45 -15.86
C VAL A 5 10.25 6.41 -14.76
N LEU A 6 11.48 6.06 -14.33
CA LEU A 6 11.70 5.06 -13.29
C LEU A 6 10.94 5.50 -12.02
N PRO A 7 9.88 4.78 -11.61
CA PRO A 7 9.05 5.21 -10.49
C PRO A 7 9.78 4.93 -9.17
N GLY A 8 9.60 5.83 -8.19
CA GLY A 8 10.07 5.57 -6.83
C GLY A 8 9.35 4.38 -6.20
N VAL A 9 9.98 3.70 -5.24
CA VAL A 9 9.40 2.57 -4.52
C VAL A 9 9.04 2.99 -3.09
N VAL A 10 7.82 2.65 -2.66
CA VAL A 10 7.31 2.84 -1.31
C VAL A 10 7.14 1.48 -0.67
N GLY A 11 8.00 1.16 0.30
CA GLY A 11 7.88 -0.05 1.08
C GLY A 11 6.77 0.06 2.13
N PHE A 12 5.87 -0.92 2.16
CA PHE A 12 4.75 -1.02 3.10
C PHE A 12 4.91 -2.25 3.98
N LYS A 13 5.35 -2.02 5.23
CA LYS A 13 5.56 -3.09 6.21
C LYS A 13 4.28 -3.41 6.96
N LEU A 14 3.84 -4.66 6.92
CA LEU A 14 2.73 -5.14 7.75
C LEU A 14 3.29 -5.84 8.99
N VAL A 15 2.88 -5.40 10.18
CA VAL A 15 3.34 -5.97 11.45
C VAL A 15 2.18 -6.44 12.31
N GLY A 16 2.43 -7.44 13.14
CA GLY A 16 1.45 -7.98 14.07
C GLY A 16 0.45 -8.93 13.43
N LYS A 17 -0.73 -9.05 14.04
CA LYS A 17 -1.84 -9.89 13.57
C LYS A 17 -3.14 -9.11 13.59
N LEU A 18 -4.04 -9.44 12.67
CA LEU A 18 -5.38 -8.88 12.66
C LEU A 18 -6.14 -9.31 13.93
N ARG A 19 -6.97 -8.42 14.44
CA ARG A 19 -7.87 -8.73 15.56
C ARG A 19 -8.97 -9.68 15.09
N ASN A 20 -9.49 -10.50 16.01
CA ASN A 20 -10.64 -11.35 15.73
C ASN A 20 -11.83 -10.49 15.26
N GLY A 21 -12.48 -10.92 14.18
CA GLY A 21 -13.61 -10.20 13.56
C GLY A 21 -13.22 -9.15 12.52
N VAL A 22 -11.92 -8.89 12.30
CA VAL A 22 -11.47 -8.03 11.19
C VAL A 22 -11.50 -8.81 9.89
N THR A 23 -12.10 -8.24 8.86
CA THR A 23 -12.18 -8.85 7.53
C THR A 23 -11.08 -8.36 6.60
N ALA A 24 -10.87 -9.05 5.48
CA ALA A 24 -9.97 -8.61 4.43
C ALA A 24 -10.35 -7.21 3.88
N THR A 25 -11.65 -6.92 3.82
CA THR A 25 -12.17 -5.63 3.38
C THR A 25 -11.73 -4.49 4.30
N ASP A 26 -11.78 -4.70 5.61
CA ASP A 26 -11.35 -3.69 6.59
C ASP A 26 -9.86 -3.40 6.46
N LEU A 27 -9.05 -4.44 6.24
CA LEU A 27 -7.61 -4.30 6.02
C LEU A 27 -7.33 -3.49 4.75
N VAL A 28 -7.92 -3.85 3.60
CA VAL A 28 -7.65 -3.15 2.33
C VAL A 28 -8.15 -1.71 2.37
N LEU A 29 -9.29 -1.43 3.00
CA LEU A 29 -9.77 -0.06 3.19
C LEU A 29 -8.82 0.76 4.06
N THR A 30 -8.25 0.17 5.09
CA THR A 30 -7.26 0.83 5.96
C THR A 30 -5.97 1.13 5.19
N VAL A 31 -5.42 0.14 4.48
CA VAL A 31 -4.18 0.30 3.69
C VAL A 31 -4.37 1.36 2.61
N THR A 32 -5.48 1.30 1.86
CA THR A 32 -5.76 2.26 0.79
C THR A 32 -5.93 3.68 1.31
N GLN A 33 -6.58 3.87 2.48
CA GLN A 33 -6.65 5.19 3.10
C GLN A 33 -5.28 5.74 3.50
N ILE A 34 -4.40 4.90 4.07
CA ILE A 34 -3.04 5.30 4.45
C ILE A 34 -2.23 5.70 3.21
N LEU A 35 -2.23 4.86 2.18
CA LEU A 35 -1.50 5.14 0.92
C LEU A 35 -2.00 6.41 0.23
N ARG A 36 -3.32 6.66 0.26
CA ARG A 36 -3.91 7.88 -0.29
C ARG A 36 -3.43 9.13 0.46
N LYS A 37 -3.37 9.09 1.80
CA LYS A 37 -2.84 10.18 2.60
C LYS A 37 -1.33 10.38 2.38
N HIS A 38 -0.59 9.31 2.11
CA HIS A 38 0.86 9.37 1.87
C HIS A 38 1.22 9.90 0.47
N GLY A 39 0.32 9.81 -0.52
CA GLY A 39 0.57 10.35 -1.86
C GLY A 39 1.52 9.47 -2.69
N VAL A 40 1.06 8.27 -3.04
CA VAL A 40 1.84 7.28 -3.82
C VAL A 40 1.59 7.33 -5.33
N VAL A 41 1.08 8.44 -5.86
CA VAL A 41 0.82 8.60 -7.30
C VAL A 41 2.14 8.55 -8.07
N GLY A 42 2.23 7.68 -9.08
CA GLY A 42 3.43 7.51 -9.91
C GLY A 42 4.57 6.75 -9.23
N LYS A 43 4.31 6.05 -8.13
CA LYS A 43 5.28 5.22 -7.39
C LYS A 43 4.81 3.77 -7.33
N PHE A 44 5.74 2.83 -7.23
CA PHE A 44 5.42 1.45 -6.86
C PHE A 44 5.24 1.34 -5.34
N VAL A 45 4.28 0.52 -4.93
CA VAL A 45 4.11 0.15 -3.53
C VAL A 45 4.47 -1.32 -3.39
N GLU A 46 5.46 -1.63 -2.56
CA GLU A 46 5.93 -3.00 -2.31
C GLU A 46 5.57 -3.41 -0.88
N PHE A 47 4.92 -4.55 -0.70
CA PHE A 47 4.54 -5.08 0.61
C PHE A 47 5.57 -6.09 1.11
N TYR A 48 5.99 -5.96 2.38
CA TYR A 48 6.98 -6.84 3.01
C TYR A 48 6.76 -7.01 4.53
#